data_AF-A0ABD4RV70-F1
#
_entry.id   AF-A0ABD4RV70-F1
#
_cell.length_a   1.000
_cell.length_b   1.000
_cell.length_c   1.000
_cell.angle_alpha   90.00
_cell.angle_beta   90.00
_cell.angle_gamma   90.00
#
_symmetry.space_group_name_H-M   'P 1'
#
loop_
_entity.id
_entity.type
_entity.pdbx_description
1 polymer ?
#
loop_
_entity_poly.entity_id
_entity_poly.type
_entity_poly.pdbx_seq_one_letter_code
_entity_poly.pdbx_strand_id
1 'polypeptide(L)'
;MNFWNGLFLLFGIIFIIGNVIKGLTKHKFNYFRKKYFDKLELKYGKIDREKTIKLEMFYQYLIGLEYIIMGLLIKRLDTAITSLILVSIITIVSHCLIRKKYITI
;
A
#
# COMPACT_ATOMS: atom_id res chain seq x y z
N MET A 1 17.35 10.59 18.00
CA MET A 1 16.23 10.07 17.18
C MET A 1 14.97 10.18 18.03
N ASN A 2 13.94 10.89 17.58
CA ASN A 2 12.73 11.05 18.40
C ASN A 2 11.96 9.73 18.46
N PHE A 3 11.22 9.49 19.55
CA PHE A 3 10.40 8.29 19.74
C PHE A 3 9.51 7.98 18.51
N TRP A 4 8.92 9.03 17.94
CA TRP A 4 8.08 8.96 16.75
C TRP A 4 8.81 8.53 15.47
N ASN A 5 10.05 8.97 15.29
CA ASN A 5 10.88 8.50 14.18
C ASN A 5 11.09 6.99 14.26
N GLY A 6 11.38 6.49 15.47
CA GLY A 6 11.52 5.05 15.72
C GLY A 6 10.23 4.28 15.41
N LEU A 7 9.07 4.81 15.82
CA LEU A 7 7.77 4.22 15.51
C LEU A 7 7.51 4.14 14.00
N PHE A 8 7.72 5.23 13.25
CA PHE A 8 7.49 5.23 11.80
C PHE A 8 8.43 4.27 11.07
N LEU A 9 9.70 4.22 11.44
CA LEU A 9 10.65 3.23 10.92
C LEU A 9 10.18 1.80 11.19
N LEU A 10 9.75 1.52 12.43
CA LEU A 10 9.29 0.20 12.84
C LEU A 10 8.01 -0.22 12.07
N PHE A 11 7.06 0.70 11.90
CA PHE A 11 5.88 0.46 11.06
C PHE A 11 6.26 0.19 9.59
N GLY A 12 7.18 0.97 9.02
CA GLY A 12 7.67 0.77 7.66
C GLY A 12 8.31 -0.61 7.48
N ILE A 13 9.17 -1.03 8.41
CA ILE A 13 9.81 -2.35 8.41
C ILE A 13 8.76 -3.47 8.53
N ILE A 14 7.80 -3.34 9.45
CA ILE A 14 6.71 -4.33 9.61
C ILE A 14 5.90 -4.45 8.32
N PHE A 15 5.58 -3.34 7.66
CA PHE A 15 4.85 -3.34 6.40
C PHE A 15 5.64 -4.05 5.29
N ILE A 16 6.95 -3.78 5.16
CA ILE A 16 7.80 -4.45 4.16
C ILE A 16 7.89 -5.94 4.45
N ILE A 17 8.21 -6.34 5.69
CA ILE A 17 8.33 -7.76 6.07
C ILE A 17 6.99 -8.47 5.86
N GLY A 18 5.89 -7.86 6.28
CA GLY A 18 4.55 -8.40 6.08
C GLY A 18 4.23 -8.59 4.60
N ASN A 19 4.63 -7.66 3.73
CA ASN A 19 4.44 -7.79 2.28
C ASN A 19 5.34 -8.86 1.66
N VAL A 20 6.58 -8.99 2.12
CA VAL A 20 7.52 -10.03 1.66
C VAL A 20 6.99 -11.42 2.02
N ILE A 21 6.53 -11.62 3.26
CA ILE A 21 5.93 -12.87 3.72
C ILE A 21 4.68 -13.19 2.87
N LYS A 22 3.80 -12.19 2.66
CA LYS A 22 2.62 -12.38 1.79
C LYS A 22 3.00 -12.75 0.36
N GLY A 23 4.02 -12.10 -0.22
CA GLY A 23 4.50 -12.36 -1.56
C GLY A 23 5.10 -13.75 -1.72
N LEU A 24 5.87 -14.23 -0.73
CA LEU A 24 6.40 -15.59 -0.68
C LEU A 24 5.28 -16.64 -0.53
N THR A 25 4.20 -16.30 0.15
CA THR A 25 3.07 -17.21 0.40
C THR A 25 2.01 -17.18 -0.73
N LYS A 26 2.37 -16.63 -1.90
CA LYS A 26 1.54 -16.40 -3.10
C LYS A 26 0.56 -17.53 -3.46
N HIS A 27 0.94 -18.78 -3.16
CA HIS A 27 0.19 -19.98 -3.53
C HIS A 27 -0.73 -20.55 -2.44
N LYS A 28 -0.47 -20.24 -1.16
CA LYS A 28 -1.10 -20.90 -0.01
C LYS A 28 -2.18 -20.06 0.67
N PHE A 29 -2.09 -18.74 0.54
CA PHE A 29 -3.13 -17.81 0.96
C PHE A 29 -3.69 -17.16 -0.30
N ASN A 30 -4.99 -17.36 -0.55
CA ASN A 30 -5.77 -16.71 -1.59
C ASN A 30 -5.69 -15.17 -1.37
N TYR A 31 -4.62 -14.55 -1.87
CA TYR A 31 -4.08 -13.23 -1.46
C TYR A 31 -5.14 -12.15 -1.46
N PHE A 32 -6.02 -12.20 -2.47
CA PHE A 32 -7.32 -11.57 -2.43
C PHE A 32 -8.39 -12.64 -2.35
N ARG A 33 -9.21 -12.55 -1.30
CA ARG A 33 -10.41 -13.38 -1.15
C ARG A 33 -11.18 -13.28 -2.48
N LYS A 34 -11.66 -14.39 -3.04
CA LYS A 34 -12.44 -14.40 -4.31
C LYS A 34 -13.49 -13.26 -4.36
N LYS A 35 -14.16 -13.04 -3.23
CA LYS A 35 -15.08 -11.93 -2.93
C LYS A 35 -14.57 -10.53 -3.31
N TYR A 36 -13.27 -10.28 -3.21
CA TYR A 36 -12.63 -9.01 -3.56
C TYR A 36 -12.55 -8.81 -5.07
N PHE A 37 -12.09 -9.82 -5.81
CA PHE A 37 -12.11 -9.78 -7.27
C PHE A 37 -13.52 -9.71 -7.78
N ASP A 38 -14.46 -10.47 -7.20
CA ASP A 38 -15.88 -10.42 -7.58
C ASP A 38 -16.43 -8.98 -7.40
N LYS A 39 -16.10 -8.30 -6.30
CA LYS A 39 -16.49 -6.89 -6.08
C LYS A 39 -15.86 -5.94 -7.09
N LEU A 40 -14.63 -6.20 -7.54
CA LEU A 40 -13.96 -5.39 -8.54
C LEU A 40 -14.51 -5.63 -9.94
N GLU A 41 -14.78 -6.88 -10.29
CA GLU A 41 -15.41 -7.26 -11.55
C GLU A 41 -16.82 -6.64 -11.66
N LEU A 42 -17.58 -6.61 -10.56
CA LEU A 42 -18.87 -5.91 -10.49
C LEU A 42 -18.76 -4.40 -10.72
N LYS A 43 -17.66 -3.75 -10.27
CA LYS A 43 -17.49 -2.30 -10.36
C LYS A 43 -16.88 -1.85 -11.69
N TYR A 44 -15.94 -2.63 -12.23
CA TYR A 44 -15.10 -2.22 -13.36
C TYR A 44 -15.28 -3.11 -14.61
N GLY A 45 -16.05 -4.21 -14.54
CA GLY A 45 -16.24 -5.15 -15.63
C GLY A 45 -15.16 -6.23 -15.67
N LYS A 46 -14.74 -6.67 -16.86
CA LYS A 46 -13.65 -7.65 -16.97
C LYS A 46 -12.34 -7.04 -16.47
N ILE A 47 -11.76 -7.66 -15.45
CA ILE A 47 -10.47 -7.25 -14.89
C ILE A 47 -9.40 -8.32 -15.11
N ASP A 48 -8.17 -7.87 -15.27
CA ASP A 48 -6.98 -8.69 -15.23
C ASP A 48 -6.57 -8.88 -13.76
N ARG A 49 -6.75 -10.11 -13.25
CA ARG A 49 -6.45 -10.45 -11.86
C ARG A 49 -4.96 -10.35 -11.55
N GLU A 50 -4.09 -10.65 -12.50
CA GLU A 50 -2.65 -10.59 -12.30
C GLU A 50 -2.18 -9.13 -12.19
N LYS A 51 -2.65 -8.26 -13.10
CA LYS A 51 -2.41 -6.81 -12.99
C LYS A 51 -2.97 -6.22 -11.71
N THR A 52 -4.16 -6.66 -11.29
CA THR A 52 -4.76 -6.22 -10.02
C THR A 52 -3.87 -6.59 -8.82
N ILE A 53 -3.42 -7.84 -8.74
CA ILE A 53 -2.52 -8.29 -7.65
C ILE A 53 -1.21 -7.50 -7.67
N LYS A 54 -0.62 -7.30 -8.84
CA LYS A 54 0.64 -6.55 -9.01
C LYS A 54 0.49 -5.09 -8.56
N LEU A 55 -0.60 -4.43 -8.94
CA LEU A 55 -0.90 -3.07 -8.54
C LEU A 55 -1.04 -2.95 -7.02
N GLU A 56 -1.76 -3.89 -6.39
CA GLU A 56 -1.99 -3.82 -4.95
C GLU A 56 -0.75 -4.13 -4.13
N MET A 57 0.08 -5.08 -4.58
CA MET A 57 1.41 -5.27 -3.99
C MET A 57 2.27 -4.02 -4.12
N PHE A 58 2.26 -3.36 -5.28
CA PHE A 58 3.02 -2.13 -5.50
C PHE A 58 2.62 -1.03 -4.52
N TYR A 59 1.32 -0.78 -4.34
CA TYR A 59 0.84 0.22 -3.37
C TYR A 59 1.14 -0.15 -1.92
N GLN A 60 1.09 -1.44 -1.56
CA GLN A 60 1.50 -1.87 -0.22
C GLN A 60 2.99 -1.63 0.04
N TYR A 61 3.86 -1.84 -0.96
CA TYR A 61 5.29 -1.48 -0.85
C TYR A 61 5.50 0.02 -0.79
N LEU A 62 4.76 0.79 -1.60
CA LEU A 62 4.82 2.26 -1.60
C LEU A 62 4.51 2.83 -0.22
N ILE A 63 3.44 2.35 0.43
CA ILE A 63 3.08 2.75 1.80
C ILE A 63 4.18 2.40 2.80
N GLY A 64 4.77 1.21 2.72
CA GLY A 64 5.88 0.82 3.59
C GLY A 64 7.09 1.74 3.43
N LEU A 65 7.41 2.11 2.19
CA LEU A 65 8.49 3.04 1.86
C LEU A 65 8.20 4.47 2.37
N GLU A 66 6.96 4.95 2.24
CA GLU A 66 6.52 6.24 2.78
C GLU A 66 6.79 6.33 4.28
N TYR A 67 6.42 5.30 5.05
CA TYR A 67 6.68 5.25 6.49
C TYR A 67 8.18 5.26 6.83
N ILE A 68 9.03 4.59 6.06
CA ILE A 68 10.49 4.62 6.26
C ILE A 68 11.03 6.03 6.00
N ILE A 69 10.66 6.64 4.88
CA ILE A 69 11.10 7.99 4.51
C ILE A 69 10.66 8.99 5.58
N MET A 70 9.43 8.89 6.06
CA MET A 70 8.92 9.68 7.17
C MET A 70 9.76 9.51 8.43
N GLY A 71 10.01 8.27 8.85
CA GLY A 71 10.84 7.98 10.02
C GLY A 71 12.28 8.52 9.92
N LEU A 72 12.84 8.59 8.71
CA LEU A 72 14.17 9.14 8.46
C LEU A 72 14.21 10.68 8.41
N LEU A 73 13.25 11.31 7.73
CA LEU A 73 13.34 12.73 7.38
C LEU A 73 12.66 13.67 8.39
N ILE A 74 11.71 13.17 9.16
CA ILE A 74 10.91 14.01 10.07
C ILE A 74 11.74 14.40 11.29
N LYS A 75 11.88 15.70 11.54
CA LYS A 75 12.53 16.22 12.77
C LYS A 75 11.54 16.74 13.81
N ARG A 76 10.35 17.18 13.39
CA ARG A 76 9.29 17.73 14.25
C ARG A 76 7.98 16.98 14.07
N LEU A 77 7.26 16.79 15.18
CA LEU A 77 6.06 15.97 15.24
C LEU A 77 4.87 16.58 14.49
N ASP A 78 4.67 17.90 14.58
CA ASP A 78 3.55 18.55 13.88
C ASP A 78 3.68 18.42 12.36
N THR A 79 4.89 18.67 11.84
CA THR A 79 5.20 18.44 10.42
C THR A 79 5.05 16.97 10.03
N ALA A 80 5.30 16.04 10.96
CA ALA A 80 5.14 14.61 10.73
C ALA A 80 3.69 14.26 10.40
N ILE A 81 2.77 14.69 11.27
CA ILE A 81 1.36 14.37 11.18
C ILE A 81 0.77 15.01 9.92
N THR A 82 1.08 16.27 9.64
CA THR A 82 0.59 16.94 8.43
C THR A 82 1.10 16.25 7.17
N SER A 83 2.39 15.87 7.14
CA SER A 83 2.97 15.16 5.99
C SER A 83 2.34 13.76 5.81
N LEU A 84 2.07 13.05 6.89
CA LEU A 84 1.44 11.72 6.87
C LEU A 84 0.04 11.79 6.26
N ILE A 85 -0.77 12.74 6.73
CA ILE A 85 -2.14 12.94 6.22
C ILE A 85 -2.08 13.31 4.74
N LEU A 86 -1.22 14.24 4.35
CA LEU A 86 -1.10 14.70 2.97
C LEU A 86 -0.69 13.57 2.03
N VAL A 87 0.39 12.85 2.36
CA VAL A 87 0.89 11.73 1.55
C VAL A 87 -0.15 10.61 1.47
N SER A 88 -0.81 10.28 2.58
CA SER A 88 -1.87 9.25 2.59
C SER A 88 -3.01 9.61 1.65
N ILE A 89 -3.47 10.87 1.65
CA ILE A 89 -4.53 11.33 0.73
C ILE A 89 -4.07 11.20 -0.72
N ILE A 90 -2.85 11.67 -1.03
CA ILE A 90 -2.29 11.60 -2.38
C ILE A 90 -2.20 10.16 -2.87
N THR A 91 -1.73 9.24 -2.01
CA THR A 91 -1.56 7.83 -2.34
C THR A 91 -2.90 7.14 -2.57
N ILE A 92 -3.92 7.43 -1.75
CA ILE A 92 -5.29 6.91 -1.93
C ILE A 92 -5.92 7.42 -3.23
N VAL A 93 -5.81 8.72 -3.52
CA VAL A 93 -6.35 9.33 -4.74
C VAL A 93 -5.66 8.75 -5.97
N SER A 94 -4.33 8.68 -5.95
CA SER A 94 -3.53 8.11 -7.04
C SER A 94 -3.92 6.66 -7.31
N HIS A 95 -4.07 5.86 -6.25
CA HIS A 95 -4.55 4.47 -6.37
C HIS A 95 -5.91 4.42 -7.05
N CYS A 96 -6.88 5.20 -6.60
CA CYS A 96 -8.23 5.21 -7.18
C CYS A 96 -8.25 5.60 -8.67
N LEU A 97 -7.44 6.59 -9.08
CA LEU A 97 -7.36 7.06 -10.46
C LEU A 97 -6.73 6.02 -11.39
N ILE A 98 -5.59 5.45 -11.00
CA ILE A 98 -4.83 4.50 -11.83
C ILE A 98 -5.55 3.16 -11.90
N ARG A 99 -6.21 2.76 -10.80
CA ARG A 99 -6.80 1.44 -10.64
C ARG A 99 -7.72 1.05 -11.77
N LYS A 100 -8.69 1.89 -12.13
CA LYS A 100 -9.66 1.54 -13.20
C LYS A 100 -8.92 1.22 -14.50
N LYS A 101 -8.05 2.13 -14.95
CA LYS A 101 -7.34 2.00 -16.24
C LYS A 101 -6.34 0.84 -16.26
N TYR A 102 -5.69 0.55 -15.14
CA TYR A 102 -4.62 -0.46 -15.07
C TYR A 102 -5.17 -1.89 -14.98
N ILE A 103 -6.32 -2.10 -14.33
CA ILE A 103 -6.85 -3.44 -14.08
C ILE A 103 -7.89 -3.90 -15.12
N THR A 104 -8.55 -2.99 -15.84
CA THR A 104 -9.52 -3.38 -16.86
C THR A 104 -8.83 -3.94 -18.11
N ILE A 105 -9.46 -4.93 -18.72
CA ILE A 105 -9.03 -5.55 -19.99
C ILE A 105 -9.61 -4.77 -21.17
#